data_AF-A0A356CJA0-F1
#
_entry.id   AF-A0A356CJA0-F1
#
_cell.length_a   1.000
_cell.length_b   1.000
_cell.length_c   1.000
_cell.angle_alpha   90.00
_cell.angle_beta   90.00
_cell.angle_gamma   90.00
#
_symmetry.space_group_name_H-M   'P 1'
#
loop_
_entity.id
_entity.type
_entity.pdbx_description
1 polymer ?
#
loop_
_entity_poly.entity_id
_entity_poly.type
_entity_poly.pdbx_seq_one_letter_code
_entity_poly.pdbx_strand_id
1 'polypeptide(L)'
;MDAFICDSTNAQEPGNSLSESEVEPTVKRILSHEKGRVIVGCFSSNIARINTIAKIATESGRYVGLLGRSLAVMVDCAKERGYFDPSIKWIDSQHIGYLPRDEVLVFATGSQGEQGAALTKLAVDLHPAMALDAGDAVIFSSSIIPGNEVVIERLFLKFEKLGIHVFHPGNVDSTLHVSGHPCENDLRQMYQLICPNVVIPVHGEEVHLGTNADIALSCGVNKALLGLNGDLFCISPEPRVIKGFANTGRLPLPDRRNNNDT
;
A
#
# COMPACT_ATOMS: atom_id res chain seq x y z
N MET A 1 8.54 14.85 27.07
CA MET A 1 9.40 14.48 25.92
C MET A 1 9.98 15.76 25.32
N ASP A 2 11.29 15.81 25.09
CA ASP A 2 11.96 17.03 24.60
C ASP A 2 11.66 17.33 23.12
N ALA A 3 11.63 16.29 22.28
CA ALA A 3 11.24 16.39 20.89
C ALA A 3 10.46 15.15 20.42
N PHE A 4 9.57 15.34 19.45
CA PHE A 4 8.82 14.27 18.81
C PHE A 4 8.97 14.35 17.28
N ILE A 5 9.35 13.25 16.64
CA ILE A 5 9.58 13.15 15.20
C ILE A 5 8.44 12.31 14.62
N CYS A 6 7.69 12.83 13.65
CA CYS A 6 6.44 12.18 13.23
C CYS A 6 6.14 12.30 11.74
N ASP A 7 5.40 11.31 11.25
CA ASP A 7 4.91 11.21 9.89
C ASP A 7 3.92 12.33 9.56
N SER A 8 4.02 12.88 8.36
CA SER A 8 3.21 14.01 7.87
C SER A 8 2.42 13.67 6.62
N THR A 9 2.54 12.44 6.09
CA THR A 9 2.06 12.06 4.74
C THR A 9 0.62 12.47 4.48
N ASN A 10 -0.27 12.25 5.46
CA ASN A 10 -1.69 12.53 5.38
C ASN A 10 -2.11 13.70 6.27
N ALA A 11 -1.19 14.60 6.65
CA ALA A 11 -1.52 15.73 7.53
C ALA A 11 -2.57 16.68 6.95
N GLN A 12 -2.71 16.71 5.61
CA GLN A 12 -3.73 17.51 4.93
C GLN A 12 -5.10 16.83 4.86
N GLU A 13 -5.16 15.53 5.15
CA GLU A 13 -6.39 14.76 5.10
C GLU A 13 -7.18 14.98 6.40
N PRO A 14 -8.38 15.59 6.33
CA PRO A 14 -9.18 15.83 7.50
C PRO A 14 -9.73 14.51 8.06
N GLY A 15 -10.08 14.50 9.34
CA GLY A 15 -10.69 13.33 9.97
C GLY A 15 -9.66 12.31 10.49
N ASN A 16 -10.12 11.07 10.67
CA ASN A 16 -9.30 9.96 11.18
C ASN A 16 -8.94 9.00 10.03
N SER A 17 -7.80 8.34 10.16
CA SER A 17 -7.49 7.18 9.33
C SER A 17 -8.51 6.06 9.56
N LEU A 18 -8.88 5.37 8.49
CA LEU A 18 -9.82 4.26 8.54
C LEU A 18 -9.10 2.98 8.97
N SER A 19 -9.81 2.12 9.71
CA SER A 19 -9.32 0.79 10.06
C SER A 19 -9.21 -0.10 8.83
N GLU A 20 -8.23 -0.99 8.82
CA GLU A 20 -8.10 -2.05 7.79
C GLU A 20 -9.36 -2.93 7.70
N SER A 21 -10.11 -3.07 8.80
CA SER A 21 -11.38 -3.80 8.84
C SER A 21 -12.47 -3.19 7.93
N GLU A 22 -12.37 -1.90 7.60
CA GLU A 22 -13.33 -1.21 6.72
C GLU A 22 -13.27 -1.71 5.27
N VAL A 23 -12.19 -2.41 4.88
CA VAL A 23 -12.06 -3.03 3.55
C VAL A 23 -12.90 -4.32 3.45
N GLU A 24 -13.16 -5.00 4.57
CA GLU A 24 -13.84 -6.30 4.58
C GLU A 24 -15.21 -6.31 3.90
N PRO A 25 -16.14 -5.39 4.19
CA PRO A 25 -17.49 -5.43 3.63
C PRO A 25 -17.47 -5.31 2.11
N THR A 26 -16.59 -4.46 1.57
CA THR A 26 -16.44 -4.29 0.13
C THR A 26 -15.92 -5.54 -0.54
N VAL A 27 -14.86 -6.16 0.02
CA VAL A 27 -14.28 -7.37 -0.55
C VAL A 27 -15.27 -8.53 -0.47
N LYS A 28 -15.97 -8.71 0.66
CA LYS A 28 -17.04 -9.72 0.80
C LYS A 28 -18.12 -9.55 -0.26
N ARG A 29 -18.56 -8.31 -0.49
CA ARG A 29 -19.55 -7.99 -1.52
C ARG A 29 -19.05 -8.38 -2.92
N ILE A 30 -17.83 -7.97 -3.29
CA ILE A 30 -17.24 -8.30 -4.60
C ILE A 30 -17.17 -9.83 -4.76
N LEU A 31 -16.58 -10.55 -3.81
CA LEU A 31 -16.42 -12.01 -3.92
C LEU A 31 -17.77 -12.76 -3.98
N SER A 32 -18.84 -12.22 -3.41
CA SER A 32 -20.17 -12.84 -3.49
C SER A 32 -20.79 -12.77 -4.90
N HIS A 33 -20.46 -11.72 -5.66
CA HIS A 33 -20.96 -11.50 -7.02
C HIS A 33 -20.08 -12.15 -8.08
N GLU A 34 -18.75 -12.10 -7.90
CA GLU A 34 -17.81 -12.61 -8.90
C GLU A 34 -17.83 -14.14 -8.98
N LYS A 35 -18.05 -14.68 -10.19
CA LYS A 35 -18.06 -16.12 -10.48
C LYS A 35 -16.80 -16.59 -11.22
N GLY A 36 -15.95 -15.68 -11.65
CA GLY A 36 -14.63 -16.00 -12.19
C GLY A 36 -13.56 -16.06 -11.12
N ARG A 37 -12.30 -16.09 -11.59
CA ARG A 37 -11.12 -15.90 -10.76
C ARG A 37 -11.06 -14.47 -10.28
N VAL A 38 -10.53 -14.26 -9.07
CA VAL A 38 -10.34 -12.92 -8.52
C VAL A 38 -8.85 -12.67 -8.29
N ILE A 39 -8.32 -11.62 -8.93
CA ILE A 39 -6.94 -11.18 -8.76
C ILE A 39 -6.93 -9.93 -7.89
N VAL A 40 -6.04 -9.86 -6.92
CA VAL A 40 -5.92 -8.72 -6.01
C VAL A 40 -4.53 -8.11 -6.14
N GLY A 41 -4.49 -6.88 -6.63
CA GLY A 41 -3.30 -6.04 -6.65
C GLY A 41 -3.15 -5.26 -5.36
N CYS A 42 -2.10 -5.51 -4.58
CA CYS A 42 -1.77 -4.71 -3.40
C CYS A 42 -0.25 -4.66 -3.18
N PHE A 43 0.20 -3.77 -2.28
CA PHE A 43 1.59 -3.76 -1.84
C PHE A 43 1.92 -5.04 -1.08
N SER A 44 3.03 -5.69 -1.44
CA SER A 44 3.46 -6.94 -0.81
C SER A 44 3.80 -6.79 0.67
N SER A 45 4.12 -5.59 1.11
CA SER A 45 4.40 -5.27 2.51
C SER A 45 3.16 -5.14 3.39
N ASN A 46 1.96 -5.03 2.81
CA ASN A 46 0.74 -4.89 3.58
C ASN A 46 0.18 -6.27 3.99
N ILE A 47 0.83 -6.89 4.97
CA ILE A 47 0.45 -8.22 5.50
C ILE A 47 -0.94 -8.21 6.10
N ALA A 48 -1.34 -7.12 6.78
CA ALA A 48 -2.69 -6.99 7.35
C ALA A 48 -3.75 -7.13 6.27
N ARG A 49 -3.59 -6.42 5.14
CA ARG A 49 -4.52 -6.49 4.01
C ARG A 49 -4.56 -7.85 3.35
N ILE A 50 -3.39 -8.46 3.12
CA ILE A 50 -3.31 -9.81 2.57
C ILE A 50 -4.03 -10.79 3.49
N ASN A 51 -3.81 -10.70 4.81
CA ASN A 51 -4.48 -11.55 5.78
C ASN A 51 -6.01 -11.39 5.74
N THR A 52 -6.49 -10.15 5.80
CA THR A 52 -7.92 -9.82 5.75
C THR A 52 -8.58 -10.39 4.48
N ILE A 53 -8.01 -10.11 3.31
CA ILE A 53 -8.57 -10.57 2.03
C ILE A 53 -8.43 -12.09 1.88
N ALA A 54 -7.31 -12.69 2.30
CA ALA A 54 -7.10 -14.14 2.21
C ALA A 54 -8.06 -14.93 3.11
N LYS A 55 -8.36 -14.40 4.29
CA LYS A 55 -9.37 -14.97 5.18
C LYS A 55 -10.75 -14.94 4.54
N ILE A 56 -11.16 -13.77 4.00
CA ILE A 56 -12.43 -13.62 3.30
C ILE A 56 -12.51 -14.57 2.09
N ALA A 57 -11.42 -14.70 1.33
CA ALA A 57 -11.32 -15.62 0.21
C ALA A 57 -11.60 -17.06 0.66
N THR A 58 -10.96 -17.49 1.74
CA THR A 58 -11.14 -18.82 2.32
C THR A 58 -12.58 -19.06 2.79
N GLU A 59 -13.17 -18.08 3.48
CA GLU A 59 -14.58 -18.12 3.91
C GLU A 59 -15.55 -18.19 2.72
N SER A 60 -15.18 -17.60 1.58
CA SER A 60 -15.95 -17.67 0.33
C SER A 60 -15.72 -18.94 -0.49
N GLY A 61 -14.93 -19.89 0.01
CA GLY A 61 -14.63 -21.16 -0.66
C GLY A 61 -13.46 -21.10 -1.65
N ARG A 62 -12.67 -20.03 -1.64
CA ARG A 62 -11.53 -19.84 -2.56
C ARG A 62 -10.21 -20.23 -1.93
N TYR A 63 -9.34 -20.85 -2.72
CA TYR A 63 -7.92 -21.03 -2.44
C TYR A 63 -7.13 -19.76 -2.77
N VAL A 64 -6.11 -19.49 -1.96
CA VAL A 64 -5.32 -18.25 -2.00
C VAL A 64 -3.94 -18.51 -2.59
N GLY A 65 -3.69 -17.91 -3.74
CA GLY A 65 -2.43 -17.97 -4.48
C GLY A 65 -1.63 -16.67 -4.45
N LEU A 66 -0.33 -16.75 -4.79
CA LEU A 66 0.57 -15.59 -4.86
C LEU A 66 1.31 -15.55 -6.20
N LEU A 67 1.29 -14.40 -6.87
CA LEU A 67 2.05 -14.13 -8.09
C LEU A 67 2.99 -12.94 -7.90
N GLY A 68 4.27 -13.28 -7.71
CA GLY A 68 5.35 -12.31 -7.59
C GLY A 68 6.31 -12.66 -6.46
N ARG A 69 7.60 -12.48 -6.71
CA ARG A 69 8.66 -12.88 -5.77
C ARG A 69 8.59 -12.11 -4.45
N SER A 70 8.32 -10.80 -4.50
CA SER A 70 8.21 -9.99 -3.28
C SER A 70 7.01 -10.38 -2.42
N LEU A 71 5.87 -10.74 -3.04
CA LEU A 71 4.71 -11.28 -2.32
C LEU A 71 5.04 -12.59 -1.63
N ALA A 72 5.63 -13.55 -2.34
CA ALA A 72 6.02 -14.84 -1.77
C ALA A 72 6.94 -14.66 -0.55
N VAL A 73 8.01 -13.86 -0.71
CA VAL A 73 8.96 -13.59 0.39
C VAL A 73 8.27 -12.96 1.60
N MET A 74 7.46 -11.92 1.41
CA MET A 74 6.80 -11.24 2.53
C MET A 74 5.78 -12.15 3.23
N VAL A 75 5.01 -12.94 2.46
CA VAL A 75 4.04 -13.88 3.00
C VAL A 75 4.72 -15.01 3.77
N ASP A 76 5.81 -15.58 3.24
CA ASP A 76 6.53 -16.66 3.91
C ASP A 76 7.12 -16.17 5.25
N CYS A 77 7.77 -14.99 5.26
CA CYS A 77 8.25 -14.39 6.51
C CYS A 77 7.12 -14.11 7.52
N ALA A 78 5.95 -13.70 7.06
CA ALA A 78 4.80 -13.43 7.92
C ALA A 78 4.13 -14.72 8.45
N LYS A 79 4.10 -15.79 7.64
CA LYS A 79 3.64 -17.13 8.06
C LYS A 79 4.52 -17.69 9.19
N GLU A 80 5.83 -17.62 9.03
CA GLU A 80 6.79 -18.07 10.06
C GLU A 80 6.61 -17.35 11.41
N ARG A 81 6.11 -16.11 11.37
CA ARG A 81 5.85 -15.28 12.55
C ARG A 81 4.42 -15.42 13.11
N GLY A 82 3.57 -16.21 12.47
CA GLY A 82 2.18 -16.41 12.90
C GLY A 82 1.27 -15.20 12.69
N TYR A 83 1.56 -14.33 11.71
CA TYR A 83 0.70 -13.16 11.41
C TYR A 83 -0.56 -13.51 10.62
N PHE A 84 -0.62 -14.69 10.02
CA PHE A 84 -1.78 -15.12 9.23
C PHE A 84 -2.74 -15.95 10.06
N ASP A 85 -4.03 -15.75 9.78
CA ASP A 85 -5.09 -16.61 10.30
C ASP A 85 -4.86 -18.07 9.84
N PRO A 86 -4.84 -19.04 10.77
CA PRO A 86 -4.52 -20.43 10.46
C PRO A 86 -5.56 -21.10 9.57
N SER A 87 -6.76 -20.52 9.40
CA SER A 87 -7.79 -21.04 8.51
C SER A 87 -7.46 -20.84 7.04
N ILE A 88 -6.57 -19.90 6.69
CA ILE A 88 -6.31 -19.52 5.30
C ILE A 88 -5.83 -20.71 4.47
N LYS A 89 -6.54 -20.97 3.36
CA LYS A 89 -6.22 -22.05 2.42
C LYS A 89 -5.25 -21.58 1.34
N TRP A 90 -3.96 -21.66 1.63
CA TRP A 90 -2.91 -21.36 0.65
C TRP A 90 -2.79 -22.44 -0.41
N ILE A 91 -2.48 -22.04 -1.65
CA ILE A 91 -2.12 -22.93 -2.75
C ILE A 91 -0.86 -22.45 -3.46
N ASP A 92 -0.05 -23.40 -3.93
CA ASP A 92 1.10 -23.07 -4.78
C ASP A 92 0.63 -22.46 -6.10
N SER A 93 1.32 -21.41 -6.55
CA SER A 93 1.10 -20.76 -7.84
C SER A 93 1.03 -21.71 -9.03
N GLN A 94 1.79 -22.80 -9.01
CA GLN A 94 1.83 -23.81 -10.06
C GLN A 94 0.53 -24.62 -10.15
N HIS A 95 -0.29 -24.63 -9.10
CA HIS A 95 -1.49 -25.45 -9.02
C HIS A 95 -2.78 -24.65 -9.25
N ILE A 96 -2.71 -23.32 -9.19
CA ILE A 96 -3.85 -22.41 -9.37
C ILE A 96 -4.58 -22.64 -10.69
N GLY A 97 -3.84 -22.91 -11.77
CA GLY A 97 -4.41 -23.09 -13.11
C GLY A 97 -5.35 -24.30 -13.23
N TYR A 98 -5.26 -25.28 -12.32
CA TYR A 98 -6.07 -26.50 -12.35
C TYR A 98 -7.37 -26.42 -11.53
N LEU A 99 -7.55 -25.36 -10.73
CA LEU A 99 -8.76 -25.18 -9.94
C LEU A 99 -9.91 -24.59 -10.79
N PRO A 100 -11.18 -24.88 -10.42
CA PRO A 100 -12.33 -24.14 -10.93
C PRO A 100 -12.14 -22.64 -10.75
N ARG A 101 -12.61 -21.84 -11.72
CA ARG A 101 -12.37 -20.39 -11.75
C ARG A 101 -12.92 -19.69 -10.49
N ASP A 102 -14.09 -20.10 -10.02
CA ASP A 102 -14.78 -19.57 -8.85
C ASP A 102 -14.13 -19.96 -7.51
N GLU A 103 -13.19 -20.91 -7.50
CA GLU A 103 -12.45 -21.33 -6.32
C GLU A 103 -11.08 -20.63 -6.18
N VAL A 104 -10.79 -19.63 -7.02
CA VAL A 104 -9.45 -19.01 -7.09
C VAL A 104 -9.47 -17.55 -6.65
N LEU A 105 -8.62 -17.21 -5.68
CA LEU A 105 -8.19 -15.83 -5.41
C LEU A 105 -6.67 -15.74 -5.42
N VAL A 106 -6.12 -14.73 -6.08
CA VAL A 106 -4.67 -14.60 -6.26
C VAL A 106 -4.21 -13.19 -5.94
N PHE A 107 -3.22 -13.05 -5.05
CA PHE A 107 -2.52 -11.78 -4.90
C PHE A 107 -1.45 -11.64 -5.97
N ALA A 108 -1.43 -10.50 -6.66
CA ALA A 108 -0.48 -10.22 -7.72
C ALA A 108 0.27 -8.91 -7.46
N THR A 109 1.59 -8.95 -7.66
CA THR A 109 2.43 -7.73 -7.68
C THR A 109 2.10 -6.86 -8.88
N GLY A 110 2.46 -5.58 -8.81
CA GLY A 110 2.31 -4.66 -9.94
C GLY A 110 1.13 -3.71 -9.83
N SER A 111 0.67 -3.40 -8.60
CA SER A 111 -0.53 -2.58 -8.40
C SER A 111 -0.31 -1.12 -8.81
N GLN A 112 0.93 -0.71 -9.06
CA GLN A 112 1.31 0.60 -9.62
C GLN A 112 1.62 0.54 -11.12
N GLY A 113 1.33 -0.59 -11.79
CA GLY A 113 1.60 -0.76 -13.21
C GLY A 113 3.07 -1.03 -13.53
N GLU A 114 3.85 -1.53 -12.57
CA GLU A 114 5.27 -1.78 -12.75
C GLU A 114 5.56 -2.78 -13.88
N GLN A 115 6.49 -2.41 -14.76
CA GLN A 115 6.86 -3.24 -15.90
C GLN A 115 7.44 -4.59 -15.44
N GLY A 116 6.88 -5.69 -15.96
CA GLY A 116 7.35 -7.06 -15.65
C GLY A 116 6.80 -7.65 -14.36
N ALA A 117 6.00 -6.89 -13.60
CA ALA A 117 5.24 -7.38 -12.47
C ALA A 117 4.11 -8.34 -12.90
N ALA A 118 3.51 -9.03 -11.94
CA ALA A 118 2.51 -10.05 -12.24
C ALA A 118 1.27 -9.49 -12.94
N LEU A 119 0.71 -8.39 -12.45
CA LEU A 119 -0.47 -7.75 -13.06
C LEU A 119 -0.21 -7.28 -14.49
N THR A 120 0.94 -6.67 -14.77
CA THR A 120 1.26 -6.20 -16.12
C THR A 120 1.48 -7.35 -17.09
N LYS A 121 1.96 -8.51 -16.62
CA LYS A 121 2.04 -9.75 -17.41
C LYS A 121 0.67 -10.39 -17.64
N LEU A 122 -0.20 -10.42 -16.62
CA LEU A 122 -1.57 -10.94 -16.74
C LEU A 122 -2.39 -10.12 -17.74
N ALA A 123 -2.25 -8.79 -17.72
CA ALA A 123 -2.97 -7.89 -18.63
C ALA A 123 -2.60 -8.03 -20.11
N VAL A 124 -1.55 -8.78 -20.44
CA VAL A 124 -1.11 -9.06 -21.82
C VAL A 124 -0.99 -10.57 -22.08
N ASP A 125 -1.56 -11.39 -21.21
CA ASP A 125 -1.56 -12.86 -21.31
C ASP A 125 -0.16 -13.51 -21.42
N LEU A 126 0.80 -12.97 -20.67
CA LEU A 126 2.19 -13.46 -20.63
C LEU A 126 2.60 -14.01 -19.27
N HIS A 127 1.67 -14.19 -18.34
CA HIS A 127 1.99 -14.74 -17.03
C HIS A 127 2.06 -16.29 -17.10
N PRO A 128 3.18 -16.92 -16.71
CA PRO A 128 3.38 -18.37 -16.94
C PRO A 128 2.46 -19.28 -16.11
N ALA A 129 1.98 -18.80 -14.97
CA ALA A 129 1.14 -19.60 -14.07
C ALA A 129 -0.33 -19.67 -14.51
N MET A 130 -0.86 -18.63 -15.17
CA MET A 130 -2.28 -18.54 -15.53
C MET A 130 -2.56 -17.41 -16.52
N ALA A 131 -3.63 -17.59 -17.29
CA ALA A 131 -4.29 -16.58 -18.11
C ALA A 131 -5.57 -16.08 -17.41
N LEU A 132 -6.08 -14.92 -17.83
CA LEU A 132 -7.38 -14.40 -17.41
C LEU A 132 -8.35 -14.43 -18.57
N ASP A 133 -9.60 -14.76 -18.27
CA ASP A 133 -10.69 -14.84 -19.24
C ASP A 133 -11.79 -13.82 -18.89
N ALA A 134 -12.64 -13.51 -19.87
CA ALA A 134 -13.83 -12.69 -19.64
C ALA A 134 -14.67 -13.26 -18.47
N GLY A 135 -15.12 -12.36 -17.60
CA GLY A 135 -15.82 -12.70 -16.35
C GLY A 135 -14.91 -13.02 -15.14
N ASP A 136 -13.58 -12.98 -15.31
CA ASP A 136 -12.67 -12.83 -14.17
C ASP A 136 -12.67 -11.38 -13.66
N ALA A 137 -12.14 -11.17 -12.45
CA ALA A 137 -12.07 -9.86 -11.81
C ALA A 137 -10.67 -9.51 -11.34
N VAL A 138 -10.34 -8.21 -11.35
CA VAL A 138 -9.11 -7.64 -10.79
C VAL A 138 -9.48 -6.52 -9.82
N ILE A 139 -9.06 -6.65 -8.56
CA ILE A 139 -9.23 -5.68 -7.49
C ILE A 139 -7.90 -4.97 -7.24
N PHE A 140 -7.85 -3.66 -7.45
CA PHE A 140 -6.73 -2.81 -7.08
C PHE A 140 -6.94 -2.25 -5.68
N SER A 141 -6.31 -2.88 -4.69
CA SER A 141 -6.42 -2.54 -3.27
C SER A 141 -5.24 -1.69 -2.78
N SER A 142 -4.90 -0.68 -3.59
CA SER A 142 -3.87 0.32 -3.31
C SER A 142 -4.26 1.68 -3.86
N SER A 143 -3.90 2.75 -3.15
CA SER A 143 -3.88 4.09 -3.74
C SER A 143 -2.87 4.18 -4.88
N ILE A 144 -3.18 5.03 -5.85
CA ILE A 144 -2.26 5.39 -6.92
C ILE A 144 -1.21 6.33 -6.33
N ILE A 145 0.07 5.98 -6.49
CA ILE A 145 1.17 6.87 -6.10
C ILE A 145 1.25 7.99 -7.15
N PRO A 146 1.38 9.26 -6.73
CA PRO A 146 1.55 10.39 -7.64
C PRO A 146 2.64 10.14 -8.69
N GLY A 147 2.29 10.32 -9.96
CA GLY A 147 3.16 10.08 -11.12
C GLY A 147 2.95 8.73 -11.82
N ASN A 148 2.16 7.81 -11.24
CA ASN A 148 1.84 6.51 -11.85
C ASN A 148 0.44 6.45 -12.49
N GLU A 149 -0.33 7.53 -12.46
CA GLU A 149 -1.75 7.58 -12.88
C GLU A 149 -1.93 7.03 -14.30
N VAL A 150 -1.17 7.57 -15.25
CA VAL A 150 -1.26 7.18 -16.68
C VAL A 150 -0.91 5.70 -16.90
N VAL A 151 0.04 5.16 -16.12
CA VAL A 151 0.47 3.77 -16.27
C VAL A 151 -0.62 2.82 -15.75
N ILE A 152 -1.23 3.17 -14.62
CA ILE A 152 -2.30 2.40 -13.99
C ILE A 152 -3.60 2.48 -14.81
N GLU A 153 -3.98 3.64 -15.31
CA GLU A 153 -5.16 3.79 -16.19
C GLU A 153 -5.03 2.91 -17.44
N ARG A 154 -3.85 2.87 -18.06
CA ARG A 154 -3.59 1.96 -19.20
C ARG A 154 -3.70 0.50 -18.81
N LEU A 155 -3.35 0.15 -17.58
CA LEU A 155 -3.49 -1.22 -17.07
C LEU A 155 -4.97 -1.58 -16.88
N PHE A 156 -5.78 -0.68 -16.33
CA PHE A 156 -7.24 -0.86 -16.21
C PHE A 156 -7.86 -1.12 -17.58
N LEU A 157 -7.58 -0.24 -18.55
CA LEU A 157 -8.09 -0.35 -19.92
C LEU A 157 -7.70 -1.66 -20.61
N LYS A 158 -6.54 -2.24 -20.29
CA LYS A 158 -6.14 -3.55 -20.82
C LYS A 158 -7.01 -4.67 -20.26
N PHE A 159 -7.26 -4.68 -18.96
CA PHE A 159 -8.13 -5.67 -18.34
C PHE A 159 -9.58 -5.53 -18.82
N GLU A 160 -10.11 -4.31 -18.88
CA GLU A 160 -11.47 -4.06 -19.38
C GLU A 160 -11.66 -4.55 -20.82
N LYS A 161 -10.67 -4.35 -21.69
CA LYS A 161 -10.68 -4.86 -23.07
C LYS A 161 -10.72 -6.39 -23.17
N LEU A 162 -10.26 -7.10 -22.14
CA LEU A 162 -10.34 -8.56 -22.04
C LEU A 162 -11.67 -9.04 -21.43
N GLY A 163 -12.60 -8.13 -21.12
CA GLY A 163 -13.87 -8.47 -20.46
C GLY A 163 -13.69 -8.82 -18.98
N ILE A 164 -12.62 -8.34 -18.35
CA ILE A 164 -12.33 -8.53 -16.93
C ILE A 164 -12.96 -7.39 -16.13
N HIS A 165 -13.62 -7.71 -15.03
CA HIS A 165 -14.20 -6.73 -14.13
C HIS A 165 -13.10 -6.06 -13.31
N VAL A 166 -12.93 -4.74 -13.45
CA VAL A 166 -11.88 -3.99 -12.74
C VAL A 166 -12.51 -3.20 -11.60
N PHE A 167 -12.00 -3.40 -10.38
CA PHE A 167 -12.41 -2.68 -9.17
C PHE A 167 -11.25 -1.88 -8.62
N HIS A 168 -11.42 -0.57 -8.42
CA HIS A 168 -10.41 0.31 -7.83
C HIS A 168 -11.09 1.43 -7.02
N PRO A 169 -10.38 2.16 -6.15
CA PRO A 169 -10.98 3.20 -5.30
C PRO A 169 -11.69 4.34 -6.06
N GLY A 170 -11.44 4.48 -7.36
CA GLY A 170 -12.07 5.49 -8.21
C GLY A 170 -13.37 5.05 -8.88
N ASN A 171 -13.73 3.75 -8.84
CA ASN A 171 -14.96 3.23 -9.46
C ASN A 171 -15.82 2.38 -8.51
N VAL A 172 -15.42 2.27 -7.24
CA VAL A 172 -16.20 1.60 -6.19
C VAL A 172 -16.57 2.62 -5.14
N ASP A 173 -17.87 2.78 -4.90
CA ASP A 173 -18.42 3.72 -3.91
C ASP A 173 -18.07 3.38 -2.45
N SER A 174 -17.43 2.23 -2.21
CA SER A 174 -17.08 1.72 -0.89
C SER A 174 -15.58 1.46 -0.74
N THR A 175 -15.09 1.44 0.50
CA THR A 175 -13.67 1.38 0.83
C THR A 175 -13.00 0.11 0.30
N LEU A 176 -12.05 0.27 -0.63
CA LEU A 176 -11.16 -0.80 -1.15
C LEU A 176 -9.71 -0.66 -0.70
N HIS A 177 -9.36 0.48 -0.13
CA HIS A 177 -8.03 0.81 0.35
C HIS A 177 -8.17 1.76 1.54
N VAL A 178 -7.32 1.55 2.53
CA VAL A 178 -7.10 2.51 3.61
C VAL A 178 -5.62 2.88 3.65
N SER A 179 -5.35 4.15 3.93
CA SER A 179 -3.98 4.65 4.11
C SER A 179 -3.35 4.02 5.36
N GLY A 180 -2.04 3.81 5.32
CA GLY A 180 -1.25 3.43 6.50
C GLY A 180 -0.72 4.62 7.30
N HIS A 181 -1.04 5.85 6.88
CA HIS A 181 -0.51 7.09 7.45
C HIS A 181 -1.60 7.85 8.23
N PRO A 182 -1.24 8.52 9.34
CA PRO A 182 -2.20 9.22 10.20
C PRO A 182 -2.81 10.44 9.51
N CYS A 183 -4.12 10.62 9.66
CA CYS A 183 -4.83 11.83 9.22
C CYS A 183 -4.77 12.93 10.30
N GLU A 184 -5.36 14.10 10.02
CA GLU A 184 -5.33 15.27 10.91
C GLU A 184 -5.72 14.92 12.37
N ASN A 185 -6.84 14.23 12.58
CA ASN A 185 -7.33 13.95 13.93
C ASN A 185 -6.45 12.93 14.67
N ASP A 186 -5.83 11.98 13.96
CA ASP A 186 -4.89 11.03 14.54
C ASP A 186 -3.65 11.77 15.06
N LEU A 187 -3.15 12.72 14.27
CA LEU A 187 -2.04 13.60 14.67
C LEU A 187 -2.42 14.47 15.87
N ARG A 188 -3.62 15.06 15.87
CA ARG A 188 -4.12 15.85 17.02
C ARG A 188 -4.20 15.01 18.28
N GLN A 189 -4.78 13.82 18.20
CA GLN A 189 -4.90 12.90 19.34
C GLN A 189 -3.51 12.53 19.85
N MET A 190 -2.58 12.20 18.95
CA MET A 190 -1.19 11.90 19.30
C MET A 190 -0.51 13.07 20.03
N TYR A 191 -0.66 14.31 19.56
CA TYR A 191 -0.06 15.47 20.23
C TYR A 191 -0.67 15.77 21.60
N GLN A 192 -1.98 15.57 21.75
CA GLN A 192 -2.66 15.71 23.04
C GLN A 192 -2.26 14.64 24.05
N LEU A 193 -1.89 13.44 23.60
CA LEU A 193 -1.43 12.35 24.46
C LEU A 193 0.04 12.52 24.87
N ILE A 194 0.90 12.93 23.93
CA ILE A 194 2.35 12.99 24.15
C ILE A 194 2.78 14.32 24.78
N CYS A 195 2.06 15.41 24.45
CA CYS A 195 2.37 16.79 24.86
C CYS A 195 3.88 17.13 24.69
N PRO A 196 4.46 16.98 23.48
CA PRO A 196 5.87 17.23 23.28
C PRO A 196 6.20 18.72 23.37
N ASN A 197 7.40 19.06 23.84
CA ASN A 197 7.86 20.46 23.85
C ASN A 197 8.21 20.95 22.43
N VAL A 198 8.83 20.07 21.63
CA VAL A 198 9.22 20.34 20.24
C VAL A 198 8.68 19.24 19.33
N VAL A 199 8.20 19.60 18.14
CA VAL A 199 7.92 18.64 17.07
C VAL A 199 8.86 18.86 15.88
N ILE A 200 9.24 17.76 15.23
CA ILE A 200 9.99 17.75 13.98
C ILE A 200 9.17 16.91 12.99
N PRO A 201 8.32 17.55 12.15
CA PRO A 201 7.59 16.84 11.11
C PRO A 201 8.56 16.23 10.10
N VAL A 202 8.33 14.98 9.73
CA VAL A 202 9.08 14.23 8.71
C VAL A 202 8.12 13.45 7.81
N HIS A 203 8.65 12.78 6.79
CA HIS A 203 7.91 11.91 5.87
C HIS A 203 6.73 12.63 5.18
N GLY A 204 7.06 13.48 4.22
CA GLY A 204 6.12 14.27 3.44
C GLY A 204 6.83 15.29 2.57
N GLU A 205 6.09 15.96 1.70
CA GLU A 205 6.54 17.15 0.97
C GLU A 205 6.42 18.39 1.86
N GLU A 206 6.98 19.52 1.44
CA GLU A 206 7.02 20.75 2.25
C GLU A 206 5.63 21.16 2.76
N VAL A 207 4.60 21.02 1.93
CA VAL A 207 3.22 21.31 2.33
C VAL A 207 2.72 20.38 3.45
N HIS A 208 2.99 19.09 3.35
CA HIS A 208 2.64 18.09 4.37
C HIS A 208 3.31 18.40 5.71
N LEU A 209 4.62 18.72 5.67
CA LEU A 209 5.41 19.06 6.86
C LEU A 209 4.87 20.33 7.52
N GLY A 210 4.55 21.36 6.72
CA GLY A 210 3.96 22.61 7.18
C GLY A 210 2.61 22.40 7.84
N THR A 211 1.70 21.65 7.21
CA THR A 211 0.38 21.35 7.79
C THR A 211 0.51 20.60 9.12
N ASN A 212 1.42 19.62 9.21
CA ASN A 212 1.65 18.90 10.46
C ASN A 212 2.22 19.81 11.58
N ALA A 213 3.12 20.73 11.23
CA ALA A 213 3.61 21.75 12.17
C ALA A 213 2.46 22.62 12.70
N ASP A 214 1.57 23.08 11.82
CA ASP A 214 0.41 23.90 12.21
C ASP A 214 -0.54 23.14 13.13
N ILE A 215 -0.79 21.85 12.84
CA ILE A 215 -1.58 20.96 13.71
C ILE A 215 -0.95 20.89 15.10
N ALA A 216 0.35 20.61 15.18
CA ALA A 216 1.06 20.50 16.45
C ALA A 216 1.00 21.80 17.28
N LEU A 217 1.28 22.94 16.65
CA LEU A 217 1.21 24.25 17.31
C LEU A 217 -0.20 24.56 17.82
N SER A 218 -1.23 24.23 17.02
CA SER A 218 -2.63 24.40 17.43
C SER A 218 -3.03 23.50 18.60
N CYS A 219 -2.34 22.37 18.79
CA CYS A 219 -2.51 21.46 19.93
C CYS A 219 -1.68 21.85 21.17
N GLY A 220 -0.99 23.00 21.15
CA GLY A 220 -0.24 23.52 22.29
C GLY A 220 1.22 23.06 22.37
N VAL A 221 1.78 22.48 21.30
CA VAL A 221 3.22 22.22 21.21
C VAL A 221 3.96 23.55 21.12
N ASN A 222 5.01 23.75 21.92
CA ASN A 222 5.68 25.04 22.02
C ASN A 222 6.45 25.43 20.75
N LYS A 223 7.00 24.46 20.02
CA LYS A 223 7.80 24.72 18.82
C LYS A 223 7.72 23.60 17.80
N ALA A 224 7.54 23.96 16.54
CA ALA A 224 7.71 23.06 15.40
C ALA A 224 8.98 23.45 14.62
N LEU A 225 9.84 22.47 14.33
CA LEU A 225 11.07 22.66 13.57
C LEU A 225 10.91 22.04 12.18
N LEU A 226 10.96 22.86 11.14
CA LEU A 226 10.89 22.43 9.74
C LEU A 226 12.27 22.46 9.09
N GLY A 227 12.61 21.39 8.37
CA GLY A 227 13.89 21.26 7.69
C GLY A 227 13.87 20.33 6.50
N LEU A 228 14.96 20.36 5.75
CA LEU A 228 15.20 19.56 4.57
C LEU A 228 16.30 18.52 4.85
N ASN A 229 16.45 17.57 3.93
CA ASN A 229 17.53 16.60 3.98
C ASN A 229 18.89 17.32 4.02
N GLY A 230 19.65 17.12 5.11
CA GLY A 230 20.96 17.73 5.32
C GLY A 230 20.97 18.87 6.33
N ASP A 231 19.81 19.32 6.80
CA ASP A 231 19.72 20.25 7.92
C ASP A 231 20.03 19.55 9.26
N LEU A 232 20.63 20.29 10.19
CA LEU A 232 20.88 19.82 11.56
C LEU A 232 19.83 20.41 12.51
N PHE A 233 19.06 19.53 13.14
CA PHE A 233 18.07 19.90 14.16
C PHE A 233 18.72 19.89 15.55
N CYS A 234 18.91 21.07 16.13
CA CYS A 234 19.31 21.21 17.52
C CYS A 234 18.05 21.17 18.39
N ILE A 235 17.94 20.20 19.31
CA ILE A 235 16.77 20.05 20.20
C ILE A 235 16.97 20.80 21.52
N SER A 236 18.21 20.91 22.01
CA SER A 236 18.57 21.49 23.31
C SER A 236 19.96 22.14 23.22
N PRO A 237 20.28 23.16 24.06
CA PRO A 237 19.41 23.85 25.02
C PRO A 237 18.39 24.79 24.37
N GLU A 238 18.68 25.27 23.16
CA GLU A 238 17.78 26.15 22.40
C GLU A 238 17.38 25.45 21.10
N PRO A 239 16.10 25.07 20.92
CA PRO A 239 15.69 24.35 19.74
C PRO A 239 15.82 25.21 18.48
N ARG A 240 16.54 24.76 17.46
CA ARG A 240 16.73 25.47 16.19
C ARG A 240 17.14 24.53 15.07
N VAL A 241 17.09 25.01 13.83
CA VAL A 241 17.55 24.28 12.64
C VAL A 241 18.74 25.00 12.02
N ILE A 242 19.85 24.31 11.84
CA ILE A 242 21.02 24.79 11.10
C ILE A 242 20.91 24.27 9.67
N LYS A 243 20.69 25.18 8.72
CA LYS A 243 20.46 24.83 7.31
C LYS A 243 21.74 24.38 6.61
N GLY A 244 21.65 23.35 5.76
CA GLY A 244 22.76 22.90 4.91
C GLY A 244 23.98 22.40 5.68
N PHE A 245 23.77 21.79 6.85
CA PHE A 245 24.85 21.32 7.71
C PHE A 245 25.63 20.15 7.09
N ALA A 246 24.93 19.23 6.41
CA ALA A 246 25.51 18.08 5.75
C ALA A 246 25.17 18.08 4.25
N ASN A 247 26.15 17.65 3.43
CA ASN A 247 25.92 17.42 2.01
C ASN A 247 24.99 16.23 1.82
N THR A 248 23.88 16.46 1.12
CA THR A 248 22.90 15.43 0.78
C THR A 248 22.62 15.45 -0.72
N GLY A 249 22.06 14.35 -1.22
CA GLY A 249 21.73 14.19 -2.63
C GLY A 249 21.06 12.86 -2.88
N ARG A 250 20.69 12.62 -4.14
CA ARG A 250 20.17 11.33 -4.58
C ARG A 250 21.25 10.62 -5.37
N LEU A 251 21.54 9.37 -5.01
CA LEU A 251 22.39 8.50 -5.81
C LEU A 251 21.49 7.64 -6.71
N PRO A 252 21.44 7.88 -8.03
CA PRO A 252 20.70 7.00 -8.92
C PRO A 252 21.37 5.63 -8.92
N LEU A 253 20.61 4.58 -8.61
CA LEU A 253 21.11 3.23 -8.78
C LEU A 253 21.07 2.89 -10.27
N PRO A 254 22.18 2.43 -10.87
CA PRO A 254 22.16 1.99 -12.26
C PRO A 254 21.19 0.81 -12.40
N ASP A 255 20.47 0.77 -13.52
CA ASP A 255 19.50 -0.27 -13.80
C ASP A 255 20.23 -1.63 -13.79
N ARG A 256 19.95 -2.49 -12.81
CA ARG A 256 20.63 -3.78 -12.58
C ARG A 256 20.38 -4.82 -13.70
N ARG A 257 19.80 -4.41 -14.84
CA ARG A 257 19.35 -5.27 -15.93
C ARG A 257 20.44 -5.66 -16.94
N ASN A 258 21.65 -5.09 -16.85
CA ASN A 258 22.74 -5.36 -17.81
C ASN A 258 23.89 -6.24 -17.27
N ASN A 259 23.72 -6.97 -16.16
CA ASN A 259 24.76 -7.87 -15.64
C ASN A 259 24.53 -9.36 -15.97
N ASN A 260 24.00 -9.65 -17.16
CA ASN A 260 23.91 -11.01 -17.71
C ASN A 260 24.61 -11.16 -19.07
N ASP A 261 25.64 -10.35 -19.35
CA ASP A 261 26.58 -10.59 -20.45
C ASP A 261 27.99 -10.83 -19.89
N THR A 262 28.25 -12.08 -19.50
CA THR A 262 29.49 -12.86 -19.75
C THR A 262 29.25 -14.30 -19.36
#